data_AF-A0A9E3EJD9-F1
#
_entry.id   AF-A0A9E3EJD9-F1
#
_cell.length_a   1.000
_cell.length_b   1.000
_cell.length_c   1.000
_cell.angle_alpha   90.00
_cell.angle_beta   90.00
_cell.angle_gamma   90.00
#
_symmetry.space_group_name_H-M   'P 1'
#
loop_
_entity.id
_entity.type
_entity.pdbx_description
1 polymer ?
#
loop_
_entity_poly.entity_id
_entity_poly.type
_entity_poly.pdbx_seq_one_letter_code
_entity_poly.pdbx_strand_id
1 'polypeptide(L)'
;MRDFGEAPPPLTLFERLKEGLSRSTRGLSDNVTAILSGRKLDAATLGELEEALIRADLGAAQAHAIAQAIGKDRHSIAISDYDLKRLLAAEIAKILQPVERQLTVDRAKKPFVVLVAGVNGAGKTTTIGKLGKHFARQKLKVMFAAGDTFRAAAIEQLRIWGERIGAE
;
A
#
# COMPACT_ATOMS: atom_id res chain seq x y z
N MET A 1 13.27 0.98 -33.21
CA MET A 1 13.33 -0.48 -33.41
C MET A 1 14.04 -1.05 -32.19
N ARG A 2 13.39 -1.91 -31.38
CA ARG A 2 14.07 -2.64 -30.31
C ARG A 2 14.66 -3.90 -30.93
N ASP A 3 15.94 -4.19 -30.68
CA ASP A 3 16.57 -5.43 -31.14
C ASP A 3 15.97 -6.63 -30.41
N PHE A 4 15.78 -7.73 -31.15
CA PHE A 4 15.31 -9.00 -30.58
C PHE A 4 16.36 -9.54 -29.60
N GLY A 5 16.01 -9.58 -28.30
CA GLY A 5 16.85 -10.17 -27.24
C GLY A 5 17.17 -9.24 -26.07
N GLU A 6 16.84 -7.95 -26.15
CA GLU A 6 17.01 -7.04 -25.01
C GLU A 6 15.93 -7.29 -23.94
N ALA A 7 16.37 -7.49 -22.70
CA ALA A 7 15.47 -7.55 -21.56
C ALA A 7 14.67 -6.23 -21.47
N PRO A 8 13.36 -6.28 -21.21
CA PRO A 8 12.56 -5.07 -21.12
C PRO A 8 13.13 -4.14 -20.03
N PRO A 9 13.01 -2.81 -20.23
CA PRO A 9 13.50 -1.85 -19.25
C PRO A 9 12.84 -2.10 -17.89
N PRO A 10 13.56 -1.89 -16.77
CA PRO A 10 13.01 -2.11 -15.45
C PRO A 10 11.81 -1.19 -15.23
N LEU A 11 10.75 -1.76 -14.64
CA LEU A 11 9.53 -1.03 -14.34
C LEU A 11 9.79 0.17 -13.42
N THR A 12 9.10 1.26 -13.70
CA THR A 12 9.03 2.44 -12.84
C THR A 12 8.38 2.11 -11.49
N LEU A 13 8.55 2.99 -10.49
CA LEU A 13 7.94 2.79 -9.17
C LEU A 13 6.40 2.67 -9.26
N PHE A 14 5.78 3.51 -10.10
CA PHE A 14 4.34 3.51 -10.28
C PHE A 14 3.84 2.23 -10.98
N GLU A 15 4.56 1.74 -11.98
CA GLU A 15 4.23 0.46 -12.64
C GLU A 15 4.34 -0.71 -11.67
N ARG A 16 5.40 -0.76 -10.86
CA ARG A 16 5.57 -1.79 -9.82
C ARG A 16 4.48 -1.73 -8.76
N LEU A 17 4.05 -0.52 -8.39
CA LEU A 17 2.94 -0.32 -7.46
C LEU A 17 1.62 -0.83 -8.07
N LYS A 18 1.33 -0.46 -9.32
CA LYS A 18 0.13 -0.89 -10.05
C LYS A 18 0.09 -2.40 -10.21
N GLU A 19 1.22 -3.02 -10.55
CA GLU A 19 1.35 -4.47 -10.66
C GLU A 19 1.12 -5.15 -9.29
N GLY A 20 1.77 -4.66 -8.24
CA GLY A 20 1.64 -5.19 -6.87
C GLY A 20 0.22 -5.13 -6.32
N LEU A 21 -0.55 -4.09 -6.69
CA LEU A 21 -1.94 -3.90 -6.26
C LEU A 21 -2.96 -4.58 -7.19
N SER A 22 -2.54 -5.10 -8.34
CA SER A 22 -3.43 -5.57 -9.41
C SER A 22 -4.45 -6.65 -8.99
N ARG A 23 -4.13 -7.48 -8.00
CA ARG A 23 -5.05 -8.51 -7.48
C ARG A 23 -6.16 -7.87 -6.63
N SER A 24 -5.79 -7.04 -5.66
CA SER A 24 -6.72 -6.33 -4.78
C SER A 24 -7.60 -5.34 -5.56
N THR A 25 -7.01 -4.59 -6.49
CA THR A 25 -7.76 -3.65 -7.34
C THR A 25 -8.78 -4.35 -8.22
N ARG A 26 -8.46 -5.53 -8.78
CA ARG A 26 -9.43 -6.33 -9.55
C ARG A 26 -10.57 -6.83 -8.67
N GLY A 27 -10.27 -7.47 -7.54
CA GLY A 27 -11.30 -7.95 -6.62
C GLY A 27 -12.27 -6.86 -6.17
N LEU A 28 -11.75 -5.66 -5.86
CA LEU A 28 -12.58 -4.51 -5.51
C LEU A 28 -13.39 -4.01 -6.71
N SER A 29 -12.74 -3.80 -7.86
CA SER A 29 -13.39 -3.22 -9.04
C SER A 29 -14.48 -4.13 -9.59
N ASP A 30 -14.23 -5.43 -9.68
CA ASP A 30 -15.16 -6.39 -10.28
C ASP A 30 -16.42 -6.51 -9.41
N ASN A 31 -16.26 -6.62 -8.09
CA ASN A 31 -17.37 -6.70 -7.15
C ASN A 31 -18.18 -5.39 -7.10
N VAL A 32 -17.52 -4.24 -6.99
CA VAL A 32 -18.19 -2.94 -6.85
C VAL A 32 -18.88 -2.51 -8.15
N THR A 33 -18.24 -2.77 -9.30
CA THR A 33 -18.83 -2.43 -10.61
C THR A 33 -20.06 -3.30 -10.86
N ALA A 34 -19.96 -4.62 -10.65
CA ALA A 34 -21.09 -5.54 -10.87
C ALA A 34 -22.34 -5.18 -10.03
N ILE A 35 -22.15 -4.67 -8.82
CA ILE A 35 -23.23 -4.30 -7.89
C ILE A 35 -23.92 -2.99 -8.30
N LEU A 36 -23.19 -2.04 -8.90
CA LEU A 36 -23.63 -0.66 -9.03
C LEU A 36 -23.86 -0.18 -10.46
N SER A 37 -23.31 -0.87 -11.47
CA SER A 37 -23.45 -0.47 -12.88
C SER A 37 -24.90 -0.35 -13.30
N GLY A 38 -25.32 0.88 -13.63
CA GLY A 38 -26.66 1.19 -14.13
C GLY A 38 -27.78 1.11 -13.08
N ARG A 39 -27.46 0.84 -11.81
CA ARG A 39 -28.44 0.85 -10.71
C ARG A 39 -28.53 2.23 -10.08
N LYS A 40 -29.70 2.53 -9.55
CA LYS A 40 -29.93 3.73 -8.74
C LYS A 40 -29.27 3.55 -7.39
N LEU A 41 -28.68 4.61 -6.85
CA LEU A 41 -28.18 4.61 -5.47
C LEU A 41 -29.35 4.73 -4.47
N ASP A 42 -30.05 3.62 -4.27
CA ASP A 42 -31.02 3.44 -3.20
C ASP A 42 -30.38 2.77 -1.97
N ALA A 43 -31.15 2.65 -0.88
CA ALA A 43 -30.65 2.10 0.37
C ALA A 43 -30.15 0.64 0.24
N ALA A 44 -30.79 -0.17 -0.60
CA ALA A 44 -30.37 -1.55 -0.84
C ALA A 44 -29.02 -1.61 -1.56
N THR A 45 -28.89 -0.81 -2.62
CA THR A 45 -27.68 -0.72 -3.45
C THR A 45 -26.48 -0.17 -2.66
N LEU A 46 -26.70 0.79 -1.75
CA LEU A 46 -25.66 1.27 -0.83
C LEU A 46 -25.27 0.23 0.22
N GLY A 47 -26.21 -0.59 0.70
CA GLY A 47 -25.92 -1.72 1.58
C GLY A 47 -25.05 -2.78 0.92
N GLU A 48 -25.34 -3.13 -0.33
CA GLU A 48 -24.52 -4.06 -1.12
C GLU A 48 -23.10 -3.52 -1.36
N LEU A 49 -22.97 -2.21 -1.62
CA LEU A 49 -21.67 -1.55 -1.70
C LEU A 49 -20.90 -1.66 -0.37
N GLU A 50 -21.54 -1.37 0.76
CA GLU A 50 -20.93 -1.50 2.08
C GLU A 50 -20.41 -2.93 2.33
N GLU A 51 -21.23 -3.94 2.04
CA GLU A 51 -20.81 -5.34 2.16
C GLU A 51 -19.61 -5.68 1.26
N ALA A 52 -19.62 -5.19 0.01
CA ALA A 52 -18.51 -5.41 -0.91
C ALA A 52 -17.20 -4.79 -0.41
N LEU A 53 -17.26 -3.61 0.19
CA LEU A 53 -16.11 -2.94 0.80
C LEU A 53 -15.61 -3.69 2.05
N ILE A 54 -16.52 -4.25 2.86
CA ILE A 54 -16.14 -5.09 4.02
C ILE A 54 -15.42 -6.35 3.56
N ARG A 55 -15.93 -7.04 2.52
CA ARG A 55 -15.29 -8.24 1.94
C ARG A 55 -13.92 -7.94 1.32
N ALA A 56 -13.64 -6.67 1.01
CA ALA A 56 -12.35 -6.21 0.52
C ALA A 56 -11.40 -5.74 1.64
N ASP A 57 -11.67 -6.10 2.89
CA ASP A 57 -10.84 -5.81 4.08
C ASP A 57 -10.74 -4.33 4.48
N LEU A 58 -11.70 -3.46 4.09
CA LEU A 58 -11.70 -2.06 4.54
C LEU A 58 -12.18 -1.88 6.00
N GLY A 59 -12.84 -2.90 6.57
CA GLY A 59 -13.45 -2.85 7.90
C GLY A 59 -14.79 -2.12 7.91
N ALA A 60 -15.67 -2.51 8.84
CA ALA A 60 -17.06 -2.07 8.88
C ALA A 60 -17.22 -0.54 8.98
N ALA A 61 -16.47 0.11 9.87
CA ALA A 61 -16.58 1.56 10.08
C ALA A 61 -16.23 2.36 8.82
N GLN A 62 -15.18 1.97 8.09
CA GLN A 62 -14.76 2.70 6.89
C GLN A 62 -15.64 2.37 5.69
N ALA A 63 -16.05 1.11 5.54
CA ALA A 63 -17.02 0.72 4.52
C ALA A 63 -18.33 1.51 4.65
N HIS A 64 -18.86 1.62 5.89
CA HIS A 64 -20.06 2.39 6.17
C HIS A 64 -19.87 3.88 5.83
N ALA A 65 -18.78 4.48 6.29
CA ALA A 65 -18.49 5.89 6.01
C ALA A 65 -18.40 6.19 4.51
N ILE A 66 -17.75 5.31 3.73
CA ILE A 66 -17.64 5.43 2.27
C ILE A 66 -19.00 5.28 1.60
N ALA A 67 -19.79 4.27 1.96
CA ALA A 67 -21.11 4.04 1.37
C ALA A 67 -22.05 5.23 1.62
N GLN A 68 -22.07 5.77 2.85
CA GLN A 68 -22.82 6.98 3.19
C GLN A 68 -22.35 8.19 2.38
N ALA A 69 -21.03 8.40 2.26
CA ALA A 69 -20.47 9.52 1.50
C ALA A 69 -20.83 9.45 0.01
N ILE A 70 -20.83 8.25 -0.58
CA ILE A 70 -21.24 8.02 -1.98
C ILE A 70 -22.75 8.24 -2.16
N GLY A 71 -23.57 7.78 -1.21
CA GLY A 71 -25.03 7.95 -1.26
C GLY A 71 -25.49 9.39 -1.01
N LYS A 72 -24.70 10.18 -0.27
CA LYS A 72 -25.03 11.54 0.11
C LYS A 72 -25.26 12.42 -1.13
N ASP A 73 -26.40 13.09 -1.16
CA ASP A 73 -26.86 14.00 -2.22
C ASP A 73 -27.02 13.33 -3.61
N ARG A 74 -26.98 11.99 -3.69
CA ARG A 74 -27.04 11.21 -4.94
C ARG A 74 -28.15 10.15 -4.94
N HIS A 75 -29.09 10.28 -4.01
CA HIS A 75 -30.20 9.35 -3.88
C HIS A 75 -30.97 9.21 -5.20
N SER A 76 -31.21 7.97 -5.62
CA SER A 76 -31.97 7.63 -6.83
C SER A 76 -31.37 8.07 -8.18
N ILE A 77 -30.11 8.50 -8.21
CA ILE A 77 -29.37 8.81 -9.44
C ILE A 77 -28.59 7.56 -9.88
N ALA A 78 -28.60 7.29 -11.19
CA ALA A 78 -27.73 6.27 -11.79
C ALA A 78 -26.33 6.87 -11.98
N ILE A 79 -25.30 6.12 -11.57
CA ILE A 79 -23.91 6.55 -11.68
C ILE A 79 -23.19 5.66 -12.70
N SER A 80 -22.31 6.27 -13.51
CA SER A 80 -21.45 5.53 -14.42
C SER A 80 -20.34 4.80 -13.66
N ASP A 81 -19.84 3.68 -14.19
CA ASP A 81 -18.71 2.95 -13.60
C ASP A 81 -17.48 3.83 -13.37
N TYR A 82 -17.25 4.78 -14.29
CA TYR A 82 -16.15 5.72 -14.22
C TYR A 82 -16.31 6.66 -13.02
N ASP A 83 -17.48 7.28 -12.88
CA ASP A 83 -17.76 8.23 -11.80
C ASP A 83 -17.75 7.53 -10.44
N LEU A 84 -18.28 6.31 -10.37
CA LEU A 84 -18.24 5.49 -9.17
C LEU A 84 -16.80 5.19 -8.73
N LYS A 85 -15.94 4.74 -9.65
CA LYS A 85 -14.52 4.47 -9.35
C LYS A 85 -13.80 5.74 -8.89
N ARG A 86 -14.13 6.90 -9.49
CA ARG A 86 -13.57 8.19 -9.05
C ARG A 86 -14.03 8.59 -7.66
N LEU A 87 -15.32 8.46 -7.36
CA LEU A 87 -15.88 8.76 -6.04
C LEU A 87 -15.26 7.86 -4.97
N LEU A 88 -15.21 6.55 -5.23
CA LEU A 88 -14.59 5.58 -4.32
C LEU A 88 -13.11 5.91 -4.06
N ALA A 89 -12.35 6.21 -5.12
CA ALA A 89 -10.95 6.60 -4.98
C ALA A 89 -10.79 7.89 -4.15
N ALA A 90 -11.69 8.87 -4.32
CA ALA A 90 -11.66 10.12 -3.55
C ALA A 90 -11.97 9.89 -2.06
N GLU A 91 -12.95 9.05 -1.73
CA GLU A 91 -13.27 8.75 -0.32
C GLU A 91 -12.16 7.93 0.36
N ILE A 92 -11.59 6.94 -0.34
CA ILE A 92 -10.42 6.19 0.18
C ILE A 92 -9.23 7.14 0.40
N ALA A 93 -8.98 8.07 -0.52
CA ALA A 93 -7.89 9.04 -0.37
C ALA A 93 -8.08 9.92 0.89
N LYS A 94 -9.30 10.36 1.20
CA LYS A 94 -9.60 11.12 2.42
C LYS A 94 -9.30 10.33 3.70
N ILE A 95 -9.51 9.01 3.70
CA ILE A 95 -9.20 8.15 4.84
C ILE A 95 -7.67 8.01 5.01
N LEU A 96 -6.93 7.95 3.92
CA LEU A 96 -5.47 7.78 3.94
C LEU A 96 -4.71 9.08 4.26
N GLN A 97 -5.25 10.23 3.85
CA GLN A 97 -4.57 11.53 3.96
C GLN A 97 -4.12 11.90 5.41
N PRO A 98 -4.90 11.67 6.48
CA PRO A 98 -4.49 12.02 7.85
C PRO A 98 -3.29 11.20 8.37
N VAL A 99 -3.05 10.02 7.79
CA VAL A 99 -1.96 9.12 8.19
C VAL A 99 -0.79 9.15 7.21
N GLU A 100 -0.88 9.95 6.14
CA GLU A 100 0.20 10.19 5.21
C GLU A 100 1.34 10.96 5.90
N ARG A 101 2.37 10.23 6.32
CA ARG A 101 3.57 10.81 6.94
C ARG A 101 4.82 10.26 6.29
N GLN A 102 5.66 11.16 5.79
CA GLN A 102 6.95 10.78 5.22
C GLN A 102 7.93 10.41 6.34
N LEU A 103 8.61 9.27 6.17
CA LEU A 103 9.76 8.90 7.00
C LEU A 103 11.00 9.68 6.53
N THR A 104 11.24 10.83 7.14
CA THR A 104 12.41 11.67 6.86
C THR A 104 13.46 11.51 7.95
N VAL A 105 14.69 11.18 7.55
CA VAL A 105 15.83 11.07 8.48
C VAL A 105 16.29 12.47 8.87
N ASP A 106 16.08 12.84 10.14
CA ASP A 106 16.59 14.10 10.70
C ASP A 106 18.11 14.04 10.83
N ARG A 107 18.81 14.79 9.98
CA ARG A 107 20.28 14.81 9.93
C ARG A 107 20.92 15.51 11.13
N ALA A 108 20.16 16.26 11.93
CA ALA A 108 20.66 16.85 13.17
C ALA A 108 20.78 15.80 14.28
N LYS A 109 20.06 14.68 14.20
CA LYS A 109 20.10 13.58 15.17
C LYS A 109 21.00 12.46 14.66
N LYS A 110 22.17 12.28 15.29
CA LYS A 110 23.16 11.27 14.89
C LYS A 110 23.57 10.39 16.10
N PRO A 111 23.27 9.08 16.09
CA PRO A 111 22.53 8.36 15.05
C PRO A 111 21.03 8.69 15.08
N PHE A 112 20.38 8.66 13.91
CA PHE A 112 18.93 8.59 13.80
C PHE A 112 18.52 7.12 13.88
N VAL A 113 17.78 6.76 14.92
CA VAL A 113 17.48 5.35 15.25
C VAL A 113 16.08 4.97 14.78
N VAL A 114 15.98 3.90 13.98
CA VAL A 114 14.71 3.30 13.57
C VAL A 114 14.60 1.92 14.20
N LEU A 115 13.68 1.77 15.15
CA LEU A 115 13.33 0.46 15.72
C LEU A 115 12.21 -0.18 14.88
N VAL A 116 12.44 -1.39 14.40
CA VAL A 116 11.44 -2.16 13.64
C VAL A 116 10.92 -3.30 14.50
N ALA A 117 9.62 -3.28 14.80
CA ALA A 117 8.94 -4.28 15.62
C ALA A 117 7.79 -4.95 14.85
N GLY A 118 7.34 -6.12 15.33
CA GLY A 118 6.22 -6.87 14.75
C GLY A 118 6.38 -8.39 14.91
N VAL A 119 5.35 -9.14 14.50
CA VAL A 119 5.32 -10.61 14.63
C VAL A 119 6.24 -11.32 13.64
N ASN A 120 6.48 -12.62 13.86
CA ASN A 120 7.25 -13.45 12.93
C ASN A 120 6.52 -13.59 11.58
N GLY A 121 7.29 -13.68 10.49
CA GLY A 121 6.72 -13.80 9.13
C GLY A 121 6.26 -12.49 8.48
N ALA A 122 6.09 -11.39 9.23
CA ALA A 122 5.63 -10.10 8.70
C ALA A 122 6.65 -9.34 7.80
N GLY A 123 7.81 -9.95 7.50
CA GLY A 123 8.80 -9.34 6.60
C GLY A 123 9.70 -8.26 7.21
N LYS A 124 9.89 -8.24 8.54
CA LYS A 124 10.71 -7.23 9.26
C LYS A 124 12.13 -7.11 8.71
N THR A 125 12.91 -8.20 8.71
CA THR A 125 14.32 -8.20 8.27
C THR A 125 14.47 -7.77 6.81
N THR A 126 13.57 -8.24 5.94
CA THR A 126 13.53 -7.83 4.53
C THR A 126 13.23 -6.33 4.40
N THR A 127 12.35 -5.77 5.24
CA THR A 127 12.02 -4.35 5.26
C THR A 127 13.19 -3.51 5.77
N ILE A 128 13.89 -3.96 6.82
CA ILE A 128 15.12 -3.32 7.33
C ILE A 128 16.16 -3.21 6.21
N GLY A 129 16.42 -4.29 5.48
CA GLY A 129 17.37 -4.29 4.36
C GLY A 129 16.96 -3.34 3.22
N LYS A 130 15.66 -3.30 2.86
CA LYS A 130 15.12 -2.35 1.87
C LYS A 130 15.28 -0.90 2.32
N LEU A 131 15.00 -0.59 3.59
CA LEU A 131 15.18 0.74 4.17
C LEU A 131 16.66 1.14 4.18
N GLY A 132 17.56 0.24 4.59
CA GLY A 132 18.99 0.49 4.55
C GLY A 132 19.48 0.80 3.13
N LYS A 133 19.07 0.01 2.13
CA LYS A 133 19.36 0.29 0.72
C LYS A 133 18.80 1.64 0.25
N HIS A 134 17.59 1.99 0.70
CA HIS A 134 16.96 3.28 0.38
C HIS A 134 17.76 4.46 0.96
N PHE A 135 18.20 4.38 2.22
CA PHE A 135 19.01 5.43 2.86
C PHE A 135 20.45 5.49 2.33
N ALA A 136 21.07 4.35 2.03
CA ALA A 136 22.39 4.29 1.39
C ALA A 136 22.38 4.98 0.01
N ARG A 137 21.31 4.80 -0.78
CA ARG A 137 21.12 5.54 -2.05
C ARG A 137 21.01 7.05 -1.89
N GLN A 138 20.59 7.52 -0.70
CA GLN A 138 20.59 8.94 -0.34
C GLN A 138 21.94 9.41 0.23
N LYS A 139 22.99 8.57 0.13
CA LYS A 139 24.34 8.81 0.65
C LYS A 139 24.42 8.96 2.17
N LEU A 140 23.47 8.36 2.91
CA LEU A 140 23.53 8.28 4.37
C LEU A 140 24.40 7.08 4.78
N LYS A 141 25.16 7.24 5.87
CA LYS A 141 25.81 6.10 6.54
C LYS A 141 24.75 5.29 7.27
N VAL A 142 24.74 3.98 7.03
CA VAL A 142 23.77 3.05 7.60
C VAL A 142 24.53 2.04 8.45
N MET A 143 23.98 1.75 9.62
CA MET A 143 24.42 0.67 10.50
C MET A 143 23.20 -0.20 10.83
N PHE A 144 23.38 -1.51 10.81
CA PHE A 144 22.38 -2.47 11.21
C PHE A 144 22.68 -3.05 12.59
N ALA A 145 21.71 -2.95 13.50
CA ALA A 145 21.79 -3.61 14.81
C ALA A 145 20.91 -4.87 14.80
N ALA A 146 21.53 -6.04 14.97
CA ALA A 146 20.84 -7.32 14.99
C ALA A 146 20.14 -7.58 16.34
N GLY A 147 18.98 -6.96 16.54
CA GLY A 147 18.18 -7.11 17.78
C GLY A 147 17.34 -8.40 17.87
N ASP A 148 17.10 -9.11 16.76
CA ASP A 148 16.38 -10.39 16.73
C ASP A 148 17.35 -11.56 17.04
N THR A 149 17.78 -11.65 18.31
CA THR A 149 18.85 -12.57 18.75
C THR A 149 18.40 -14.03 18.86
N PHE A 150 17.09 -14.29 18.86
CA PHE A 150 16.55 -15.65 18.93
C PHE A 150 16.63 -16.38 17.57
N ARG A 151 16.65 -15.63 16.48
CA ARG A 151 16.59 -16.17 15.11
C ARG A 151 17.92 -15.99 14.41
N ALA A 152 18.81 -16.98 14.51
CA ALA A 152 20.12 -16.97 13.85
C ALA A 152 20.05 -16.60 12.35
N ALA A 153 19.05 -17.11 11.63
CA ALA A 153 18.85 -16.77 10.22
C ALA A 153 18.51 -15.29 9.98
N ALA A 154 17.88 -14.60 10.94
CA ALA A 154 17.60 -13.17 10.84
C ALA A 154 18.88 -12.34 10.95
N ILE A 155 19.81 -12.74 11.83
CA ILE A 155 21.14 -12.14 11.96
C ILE A 155 21.90 -12.31 10.64
N GLU A 156 21.97 -13.53 10.11
CA GLU A 156 22.68 -13.83 8.86
C GLU A 156 22.07 -13.07 7.66
N GLN A 157 20.75 -13.02 7.56
CA GLN A 157 20.08 -12.26 6.52
C GLN A 157 20.40 -10.75 6.61
N LEU A 158 20.48 -10.19 7.82
CA LEU A 158 20.82 -8.79 8.02
C LEU A 158 22.28 -8.50 7.65
N ARG A 159 23.20 -9.42 7.99
CA ARG A 159 24.61 -9.38 7.58
C ARG A 159 24.75 -9.32 6.06
N ILE A 160 24.07 -10.21 5.33
CA ILE A 160 24.05 -10.22 3.85
C ILE A 160 23.53 -8.88 3.28
N TRP A 161 22.51 -8.28 3.91
CA TRP A 161 22.04 -6.96 3.51
C TRP A 161 23.07 -5.87 3.76
N GLY A 162 23.79 -5.92 4.89
CA GLY A 162 24.88 -5.01 5.23
C GLY A 162 25.98 -5.02 4.17
N GLU A 163 26.48 -6.21 3.84
CA GLU A 163 27.50 -6.42 2.80
C GLU A 163 27.07 -5.86 1.43
N ARG A 164 25.81 -6.10 1.04
CA ARG A 164 25.26 -5.64 -0.26
C ARG A 164 25.21 -4.13 -0.41
N ILE A 165 25.15 -3.38 0.69
CA ILE A 165 25.02 -1.92 0.66
C ILE A 165 26.22 -1.19 1.26
N GLY A 166 27.23 -1.92 1.74
CA GLY A 166 28.37 -1.36 2.48
C GLY A 166 27.96 -0.70 3.80
N ALA A 167 26.97 -1.26 4.49
CA ALA A 167 26.58 -0.84 5.83
C ALA A 167 27.37 -1.61 6.90
N GLU A 168 27.57 -0.96 8.04
CA GLU A 168 28.15 -1.54 9.26
C GLU A 168 27.16 -2.46 9.99
#